data_AF-A0AA97I1P5-F1
#
_entry.id   AF-A0AA97I1P5-F1
#
_cell.length_a   1.000
_cell.length_b   1.000
_cell.length_c   1.000
_cell.angle_alpha   90.00
_cell.angle_beta   90.00
_cell.angle_gamma   90.00
#
_symmetry.space_group_name_H-M   'P 1'
#
loop_
_entity.id
_entity.type
_entity.pdbx_description
1 polymer ?
#
loop_
_entity_poly.entity_id
_entity_poly.type
_entity_poly.pdbx_seq_one_letter_code
_entity_poly.pdbx_strand_id
1 'polypeptide(L)'
;MKKANRMDISSRIKKEMSEGIVRAIFEDAGYRVIDSGIEKFIREISVLTINEYKSLNYPDPMNSLPDFIIMDRDQKRETSR
;
A
#
# COMPACT_ATOMS: atom_id res chain seq x y z
N MET A 1 -31.87 -4.34 3.97
CA MET A 1 -30.82 -3.62 3.20
C MET A 1 -29.48 -3.85 3.91
N LYS A 2 -28.55 -4.60 3.32
CA LYS A 2 -27.21 -4.80 3.91
C LYS A 2 -26.46 -3.47 3.83
N LYS A 3 -26.11 -2.87 4.97
CA LYS A 3 -25.21 -1.69 5.01
C LYS A 3 -23.95 -2.07 4.22
N ALA A 4 -23.64 -1.32 3.16
CA ALA A 4 -22.36 -1.42 2.49
C ALA A 4 -21.29 -1.11 3.56
N ASN A 5 -20.48 -2.11 3.89
CA ASN A 5 -19.45 -1.98 4.90
C ASN A 5 -18.38 -1.06 4.30
N ARG A 6 -18.39 0.23 4.65
CA ARG A 6 -17.17 1.05 4.54
C ARG A 6 -16.04 0.24 5.13
N MET A 7 -14.85 0.32 4.53
CA MET A 7 -13.66 -0.31 5.10
C MET A 7 -13.60 0.12 6.58
N ASP A 8 -13.71 -0.86 7.48
CA ASP A 8 -13.87 -0.59 8.90
C ASP A 8 -12.76 0.34 9.37
N ILE A 9 -13.11 1.35 10.17
CA ILE A 9 -12.14 2.34 10.65
C ILE A 9 -11.01 1.65 11.43
N SER A 10 -11.30 0.54 12.11
CA SER A 10 -10.30 -0.31 12.75
C SER A 10 -9.27 -0.84 11.75
N SER A 11 -9.72 -1.34 10.59
CA SER A 11 -8.84 -1.84 9.54
C SER A 11 -7.96 -0.73 8.96
N ARG A 12 -8.52 0.47 8.78
CA ARG A 12 -7.76 1.64 8.30
C ARG A 12 -6.69 2.08 9.30
N ILE A 13 -7.04 2.18 10.58
CA ILE A 13 -6.09 2.54 11.64
C ILE A 13 -4.97 1.50 11.73
N LYS A 14 -5.31 0.20 11.72
CA LYS A 14 -4.32 -0.88 11.74
C LYS A 14 -3.36 -0.79 10.56
N LYS A 15 -3.87 -0.52 9.36
CA LYS A 15 -3.06 -0.33 8.15
C LYS A 15 -2.09 0.82 8.32
N GLU A 16 -2.57 2.02 8.62
CA GLU A 16 -1.74 3.22 8.76
C GLU A 16 -0.68 3.06 9.86
N MET A 17 -1.04 2.47 11.00
CA MET A 17 -0.07 2.20 12.07
C MET A 17 0.99 1.20 11.65
N SER A 18 0.61 0.09 11.01
CA SER A 18 1.56 -0.96 10.59
C SER A 18 2.50 -0.45 9.50
N GLU A 19 1.95 0.23 8.49
CA GLU A 19 2.72 0.86 7.42
C GLU A 19 3.69 1.91 7.97
N GLY A 20 3.22 2.77 8.88
CA GLY A 20 4.04 3.80 9.51
C GLY A 20 5.20 3.22 10.32
N ILE A 21 4.95 2.18 11.12
CA ILE A 21 5.99 1.50 11.92
C ILE A 21 7.03 0.85 10.99
N VAL A 22 6.59 0.11 9.98
CA VAL A 22 7.47 -0.58 9.04
C VAL A 22 8.35 0.42 8.28
N ARG A 23 7.76 1.52 7.80
CA ARG A 23 8.53 2.59 7.15
C ARG A 23 9.61 3.14 8.06
N ALA A 24 9.24 3.52 9.29
CA ALA A 24 10.18 4.12 10.24
C ALA A 24 11.37 3.19 10.53
N ILE A 25 11.13 1.88 10.67
CA ILE A 25 12.19 0.89 10.90
C ILE A 25 13.17 0.84 9.71
N PHE A 26 12.65 0.79 8.48
CA PHE A 26 13.51 0.72 7.30
C PHE A 26 14.27 2.02 7.03
N GLU A 27 13.62 3.17 7.23
CA GLU A 27 14.26 4.48 7.09
C GLU A 27 15.36 4.69 8.15
N ASP A 28 15.12 4.29 9.40
CA ASP A 28 16.11 4.33 10.49
C ASP A 28 17.32 3.42 10.17
N ALA A 29 17.07 2.24 9.60
CA ALA A 29 18.10 1.34 9.11
C ALA A 29 18.84 1.85 7.85
N GLY A 30 18.50 3.03 7.33
CA GLY A 30 19.17 3.68 6.21
C GLY A 30 18.67 3.24 4.83
N TYR A 31 17.59 2.47 4.76
CA TYR A 31 16.94 2.12 3.50
C TYR A 31 16.04 3.25 3.00
N ARG A 32 15.83 3.27 1.68
CA ARG A 32 14.80 4.10 1.05
C ARG A 32 13.51 3.30 0.92
N VAL A 33 12.44 3.81 1.51
CA VAL A 33 11.09 3.22 1.42
C VAL A 33 10.27 4.00 0.39
N ILE A 34 9.70 3.31 -0.58
CA ILE A 34 8.81 3.88 -1.61
C ILE A 34 7.42 3.30 -1.43
N ASP A 35 6.42 4.17 -1.28
CA ASP A 35 5.02 3.80 -1.29
C ASP A 35 4.61 3.27 -2.66
N SER A 36 4.17 2.00 -2.72
CA SER A 36 3.74 1.35 -3.97
C SER A 36 2.30 0.83 -3.93
N GLY A 37 1.62 0.92 -2.79
CA GLY A 37 0.22 0.53 -2.67
C GLY A 37 -0.69 1.39 -3.57
N ILE A 38 -1.66 0.76 -4.22
CA ILE A 38 -2.59 1.42 -5.17
C ILE A 38 -3.33 2.62 -4.55
N GLU A 39 -3.65 2.56 -3.25
CA GLU A 39 -4.31 3.65 -2.52
C GLU A 39 -3.45 4.91 -2.39
N LYS A 40 -2.12 4.78 -2.46
CA LYS A 40 -1.21 5.93 -2.40
C LYS A 40 -1.15 6.65 -3.77
N PHE A 41 -1.36 5.92 -4.87
CA PHE A 41 -1.45 6.47 -6.23
C PHE A 41 -2.84 7.03 -6.55
N ILE A 42 -3.90 6.29 -6.21
CA ILE A 42 -5.28 6.65 -6.49
C ILE A 42 -5.98 6.90 -5.15
N ARG A 43 -5.81 8.12 -4.63
CA ARG A 43 -6.33 8.52 -3.30
C ARG A 43 -7.84 8.36 -3.17
N GLU A 44 -8.55 8.46 -4.28
CA GLU A 44 -10.01 8.32 -4.38
C GLU A 44 -10.50 6.92 -3.98
N ILE A 45 -9.63 5.90 -4.07
CA ILE A 45 -9.96 4.55 -3.62
C ILE A 45 -10.12 4.46 -2.10
N SER A 46 -9.39 5.27 -1.35
CA SER A 46 -9.34 5.20 0.13
C SER A 46 -10.67 5.50 0.82
N VAL A 47 -11.60 6.13 0.11
CA VAL A 47 -12.94 6.47 0.62
C VAL A 47 -14.01 5.48 0.18
N LEU A 48 -13.67 4.53 -0.70
CA LEU A 48 -14.60 3.54 -1.22
C LEU A 48 -14.89 2.43 -0.21
N THR A 49 -16.09 1.88 -0.29
CA THR A 49 -16.41 0.60 0.32
C THR A 49 -15.73 -0.52 -0.45
N ILE A 50 -15.57 -1.70 0.18
CA ILE A 50 -14.96 -2.87 -0.47
C ILE A 50 -15.70 -3.28 -1.75
N ASN A 51 -17.02 -3.08 -1.81
CA ASN A 51 -17.82 -3.43 -2.99
C ASN A 51 -17.60 -2.43 -4.12
N GLU A 52 -17.52 -1.13 -3.80
CA GLU A 52 -17.20 -0.09 -4.78
C GLU A 52 -15.77 -0.27 -5.32
N TYR A 53 -14.81 -0.57 -4.44
CA TYR A 53 -13.44 -0.89 -4.84
C TYR A 53 -13.39 -2.06 -5.83
N LYS A 54 -14.06 -3.18 -5.51
CA LYS A 54 -14.11 -4.34 -6.39
C LYS A 54 -14.82 -4.06 -7.72
N SER A 55 -15.78 -3.12 -7.73
CA SER A 55 -16.50 -2.74 -8.96
C SER A 55 -15.65 -1.94 -9.94
N LEU A 56 -14.52 -1.38 -9.52
CA LEU A 56 -13.57 -0.69 -10.40
C LEU A 56 -12.89 -1.65 -11.40
N ASN A 57 -12.96 -2.96 -11.14
CA ASN A 57 -12.47 -4.01 -12.03
C ASN A 57 -11.02 -3.78 -12.48
N TYR A 58 -10.17 -3.29 -11.56
CA TYR A 58 -8.75 -3.11 -11.82
C TYR A 58 -8.09 -4.44 -12.22
N PRO A 59 -7.10 -4.42 -13.12
CA PRO A 59 -6.33 -5.62 -13.46
C PRO A 59 -5.76 -6.28 -12.20
N ASP A 60 -5.77 -7.61 -12.15
CA ASP A 60 -5.27 -8.39 -11.00
C ASP A 60 -3.89 -7.94 -10.48
N PRO A 61 -2.90 -7.59 -11.33
CA PRO A 61 -1.60 -7.10 -10.86
C PRO A 61 -1.67 -5.82 -10.02
N MET A 62 -2.66 -4.96 -10.28
CA MET A 62 -2.87 -3.71 -9.55
C MET A 62 -3.43 -3.94 -8.15
N ASN A 63 -4.20 -5.02 -7.98
CA ASN A 63 -4.74 -5.44 -6.69
C ASN A 63 -3.69 -6.18 -5.83
N SER A 64 -2.64 -6.72 -6.46
CA SER A 64 -1.54 -7.44 -5.80
C SER A 64 -0.27 -6.61 -5.67
N LEU A 65 -0.33 -5.29 -5.87
CA LEU A 65 0.83 -4.43 -5.67
C LEU A 65 1.28 -4.48 -4.21
N PRO A 66 2.60 -4.57 -3.95
CA PRO A 66 3.10 -4.45 -2.59
C PRO A 66 2.81 -3.06 -2.03
N ASP A 67 2.64 -2.93 -0.72
CA ASP A 67 2.45 -1.63 -0.08
C ASP A 67 3.73 -0.78 -0.13
N PHE A 68 4.89 -1.43 -0.06
CA PHE A 68 6.21 -0.80 -0.15
C PHE A 68 7.15 -1.47 -1.14
N ILE A 69 7.99 -0.64 -1.75
CA ILE A 69 9.24 -1.06 -2.39
C ILE A 69 10.39 -0.53 -1.53
N ILE A 70 11.24 -1.44 -1.04
CA ILE A 70 12.42 -1.11 -0.24
C ILE A 70 13.64 -1.13 -1.14
N MET A 71 14.46 -0.09 -1.06
CA MET A 71 15.70 0.02 -1.83
C MET A 71 16.87 0.34 -0.90
N ASP A 72 18.01 -0.30 -1.14
CA ASP A 72 19.26 0.10 -0.51
C ASP A 72 19.63 1.53 -0.95
N ARG A 73 20.29 2.27 -0.06
CA ARG A 73 20.70 3.66 -0.24
C ARG A 73 21.52 3.83 -1.52
N ASP A 74 22.39 2.88 -1.80
CA ASP A 74 23.34 2.96 -2.90
C ASP A 74 22.76 2.53 -4.25
N GLN A 75 21.51 2.02 -4.29
CA GLN A 75 20.85 1.54 -5.50
C GLN A 75 21.76 0.70 -6.41
N LYS A 76 22.65 -0.13 -5.83
CA LYS A 76 23.56 -0.95 -6.63
C LYS A 76 22.73 -1.96 -7.41
N ARG A 77 22.57 -1.67 -8.70
CA ARG A 77 22.10 -2.66 -9.67
C ARG A 77 23.15 -3.77 -9.70
N GLU A 78 22.90 -4.87 -9.01
CA GLU A 78 23.50 -6.13 -9.42
C GLU A 78 22.89 -6.47 -10.78
N THR A 79 23.54 -5.98 -11.83
CA THR A 79 23.29 -6.44 -13.18
C THR A 79 24.00 -7.78 -13.26
N SER A 80 23.35 -8.83 -12.78
CA SER A 80 23.77 -10.20 -13.08
C SER A 80 23.61 -10.39 -14.58
N ARG A 81 24.76 -10.40 -15.28
CA ARG A 81 24.89 -10.85 -16.67
C ARG A 81 24.71 -12.36 -16.74
#